data_AF-A0A3B9ALZ5-F1
#
_entry.id   AF-A0A3B9ALZ5-F1
#
_cell.length_a   1.000
_cell.length_b   1.000
_cell.length_c   1.000
_cell.angle_alpha   90.00
_cell.angle_beta   90.00
_cell.angle_gamma   90.00
#
_symmetry.space_group_name_H-M   'P 1'
#
loop_
_entity.id
_entity.type
_entity.pdbx_description
1 polymer ?
#
loop_
_entity_poly.entity_id
_entity_poly.type
_entity_poly.pdbx_seq_one_letter_code
_entity_poly.pdbx_strand_id
1 'polypeptide(L)'
;MNSLKRLSGFIWIALGAIVIYLLFNQAGKEIAEAAAGKRPLLDTQMFWYIIIPIFLPIILGLLLFGWYAWKGEYDVIARDSEHLS
;
A
#
# COMPACT_ATOMS: atom_id res chain seq x y z
N MET A 1 7.72 -24.10 7.38
CA MET A 1 6.41 -23.41 7.22
C MET A 1 6.63 -22.10 6.46
N ASN A 2 7.04 -22.18 5.18
CA ASN A 2 7.60 -21.02 4.47
C ASN A 2 6.72 -20.56 3.30
N SER A 3 5.82 -21.42 2.81
CA SER A 3 4.92 -21.09 1.69
C SER A 3 3.84 -20.08 2.06
N LEU A 4 3.28 -20.16 3.28
CA LEU A 4 2.23 -19.24 3.73
C LEU A 4 2.77 -17.81 3.91
N LYS A 5 4.01 -17.67 4.40
CA LYS A 5 4.70 -16.39 4.57
C LYS A 5 5.13 -15.77 3.24
N ARG A 6 5.57 -16.58 2.27
CA ARG A 6 5.85 -16.09 0.90
C ARG A 6 4.56 -15.71 0.16
N LEU A 7 3.48 -16.46 0.37
CA LEU A 7 2.18 -16.13 -0.21
C LEU A 7 1.63 -14.82 0.36
N SER A 8 1.76 -14.58 1.67
CA SER A 8 1.35 -13.30 2.26
C SER A 8 2.16 -12.14 1.68
N GLY A 9 3.47 -12.29 1.49
CA GLY A 9 4.29 -11.28 0.82
C GLY A 9 3.79 -10.89 -0.58
N PHE A 10 3.43 -11.90 -1.39
CA PHE A 10 2.85 -11.67 -2.71
C PHE A 10 1.49 -10.96 -2.65
N ILE A 11 0.63 -11.34 -1.69
CA ILE A 11 -0.66 -10.69 -1.47
C ILE A 11 -0.46 -9.21 -1.12
N TRP A 12 0.49 -8.87 -0.25
CA TRP A 12 0.75 -7.49 0.14
C TRP A 12 1.29 -6.63 -0.99
N ILE A 13 2.17 -7.19 -1.85
CA ILE A 13 2.65 -6.50 -3.04
C ILE A 13 1.50 -6.24 -4.02
N ALA A 14 0.71 -7.27 -4.33
CA ALA A 14 -0.42 -7.16 -5.25
C ALA A 14 -1.47 -6.15 -4.74
N LEU A 15 -1.78 -6.20 -3.44
CA LEU A 15 -2.72 -5.28 -2.80
C LEU A 15 -2.20 -3.83 -2.85
N GLY A 16 -0.91 -3.60 -2.55
CA GLY A 16 -0.32 -2.27 -2.67
C GLY A 16 -0.38 -1.71 -4.10
N ALA A 17 -0.09 -2.53 -5.10
CA ALA A 17 -0.18 -2.13 -6.50
C ALA A 17 -1.63 -1.79 -6.92
N ILE A 18 -2.61 -2.60 -6.48
CA ILE A 18 -4.04 -2.34 -6.73
C ILE A 18 -4.48 -1.03 -6.06
N VAL A 19 -4.09 -0.79 -4.81
CA VAL A 19 -4.46 0.43 -4.08
C VAL A 19 -3.88 1.66 -4.76
N ILE A 20 -2.62 1.63 -5.21
CA ILE A 20 -2.02 2.73 -5.99
C ILE A 20 -2.84 3.01 -7.24
N TYR A 21 -3.16 1.97 -8.01
CA TYR A 21 -3.95 2.13 -9.23
C TYR A 21 -5.32 2.76 -8.95
N LEU A 22 -6.04 2.27 -7.93
CA LEU A 22 -7.35 2.80 -7.55
C LEU A 22 -7.27 4.25 -7.06
N LEU A 23 -6.24 4.58 -6.27
CA LEU A 23 -6.02 5.93 -5.74
C LEU A 23 -5.88 6.94 -6.89
N PHE A 24 -5.00 6.68 -7.86
CA PHE A 24 -4.78 7.58 -8.98
C PHE A 24 -5.96 7.60 -9.96
N ASN A 25 -6.62 6.47 -10.19
CA ASN A 25 -7.81 6.41 -11.04
C ASN A 25 -8.96 7.24 -10.46
N GLN A 26 -9.20 7.13 -9.15
CA GLN A 26 -10.25 7.91 -8.48
C GLN A 26 -9.88 9.39 -8.43
N ALA A 27 -8.62 9.73 -8.12
CA ALA A 27 -8.15 11.11 -8.15
C ALA A 27 -8.36 11.76 -9.53
N GLY A 28 -7.99 11.05 -10.60
CA GLY A 28 -8.17 11.52 -11.97
C GLY A 28 -9.63 11.76 -12.33
N LYS A 29 -10.53 10.82 -11.97
CA LYS A 29 -11.97 10.94 -12.23
C LYS A 29 -12.59 12.13 -11.48
N GLU A 30 -12.29 12.26 -10.19
CA GLU A 30 -12.84 13.32 -9.34
C GLU A 30 -12.35 14.71 -9.79
N ILE A 31 -11.07 14.84 -10.14
CA ILE A 31 -10.52 16.09 -10.66
C ILE A 31 -11.10 16.41 -12.04
N ALA A 32 -11.29 15.42 -12.92
CA ALA A 32 -11.92 15.62 -14.22
C ALA A 32 -13.40 16.03 -14.10
N GLU A 33 -14.15 15.43 -13.18
CA GLU A 33 -15.53 15.83 -12.88
C GLU A 33 -15.60 17.26 -12.33
N ALA A 34 -14.67 17.63 -11.46
CA ALA A 34 -14.57 18.99 -10.97
C ALA A 34 -14.22 19.97 -12.10
N ALA A 35 -13.27 19.62 -12.97
CA ALA A 35 -12.91 20.39 -14.18
C ALA A 35 -14.09 20.59 -15.14
N ALA A 36 -15.00 19.62 -15.22
CA ALA A 36 -16.23 19.71 -16.01
C ALA A 36 -17.34 20.59 -15.36
N GLY A 37 -17.04 21.27 -14.25
CA GLY A 37 -17.97 22.18 -13.56
C GLY A 37 -19.02 21.47 -12.70
N LYS A 38 -18.89 20.16 -12.46
CA LYS A 38 -19.83 19.40 -11.61
C LYS A 38 -19.53 19.55 -10.12
N ARG A 39 -18.32 20.01 -9.76
CA ARG A 39 -17.85 20.20 -8.38
C ARG A 39 -16.89 21.39 -8.28
N PRO A 40 -16.66 21.97 -7.10
CA PRO A 40 -15.62 22.97 -6.90
C PRO A 40 -14.23 22.36 -7.22
N LEU A 41 -13.53 22.90 -8.22
CA LEU A 41 -12.19 22.44 -8.60
C LEU A 41 -11.21 22.55 -7.45
N LEU A 42 -11.14 23.73 -6.82
CA LEU A 42 -10.12 24.04 -5.83
C LEU A 42 -10.22 23.10 -4.62
N ASP A 43 -11.44 22.83 -4.14
CA ASP A 43 -11.66 21.94 -3.00
C ASP A 43 -11.30 20.48 -3.34
N THR A 44 -11.76 20.00 -4.49
CA THR A 44 -11.53 18.61 -4.92
C THR A 44 -10.04 18.35 -5.21
N GLN A 45 -9.37 19.28 -5.88
CA GLN A 45 -7.96 19.17 -6.22
C GLN A 45 -7.09 19.26 -4.96
N MET A 46 -7.41 20.17 -4.04
CA MET A 46 -6.67 20.30 -2.78
C MET A 46 -6.83 19.06 -1.88
N PHE A 47 -8.03 18.48 -1.83
CA PHE A 47 -8.27 17.22 -1.14
C PHE A 47 -7.34 16.10 -1.64
N TRP A 48 -7.26 15.88 -2.96
CA TRP A 48 -6.38 14.86 -3.53
C TRP A 48 -4.90 15.18 -3.36
N TYR A 49 -4.50 16.45 -3.41
CA TYR A 49 -3.12 16.87 -3.12
C TYR A 49 -2.69 16.59 -1.69
N ILE A 50 -3.62 16.55 -0.73
CA ILE A 50 -3.31 16.19 0.66
C ILE A 50 -3.32 14.67 0.82
N ILE A 51 -4.32 13.99 0.26
CA ILE A 51 -4.49 12.54 0.43
C ILE A 51 -3.36 11.73 -0.22
N ILE A 52 -2.99 12.03 -1.46
CA ILE A 52 -1.99 11.24 -2.18
C ILE A 52 -0.66 11.17 -1.40
N PRO A 53 -0.03 12.27 -0.98
CA PRO A 53 1.24 12.22 -0.25
C PRO A 53 1.13 11.60 1.16
N ILE A 54 -0.06 11.50 1.75
CA ILE A 54 -0.25 10.78 3.03
C ILE A 54 -0.36 9.26 2.76
N PHE A 55 -1.11 8.86 1.74
CA PHE A 55 -1.34 7.44 1.45
C PHE A 55 -0.15 6.78 0.73
N LEU A 56 0.55 7.50 -0.13
CA LEU A 56 1.69 6.96 -0.88
C LEU A 56 2.79 6.35 0.01
N PRO A 57 3.30 7.01 1.07
CA PRO A 57 4.32 6.41 1.95
C PRO A 57 3.80 5.18 2.71
N ILE A 58 2.51 5.15 3.07
CA ILE A 58 1.89 4.00 3.74
C ILE A 58 1.88 2.79 2.78
N ILE A 59 1.47 3.01 1.52
CA ILE A 59 1.44 1.95 0.52
C ILE A 59 2.87 1.49 0.16
N LEU A 60 3.83 2.41 0.07
CA LEU A 60 5.24 2.07 -0.12
C LEU A 60 5.76 1.20 1.04
N GLY A 61 5.38 1.49 2.29
CA GLY A 61 5.67 0.64 3.43
C GLY A 61 5.09 -0.77 3.31
N LEU A 62 3.84 -0.89 2.84
CA LEU A 62 3.18 -2.19 2.57
C LEU A 62 3.86 -2.97 1.44
N LEU A 63 4.27 -2.29 0.38
CA LEU A 63 5.01 -2.91 -0.73
C LEU A 63 6.39 -3.42 -0.27
N LEU A 64 7.11 -2.62 0.52
CA LEU A 64 8.39 -3.01 1.12
C LEU A 64 8.22 -4.19 2.07
N PHE A 65 7.18 -4.18 2.91
CA PHE A 65 6.85 -5.30 3.78
C PHE A 65 6.59 -6.58 2.98
N GLY A 66 5.75 -6.49 1.95
CA GLY A 66 5.46 -7.63 1.07
C GLY A 66 6.71 -8.15 0.35
N TRP A 67 7.59 -7.25 -0.07
CA TRP A 67 8.88 -7.58 -0.70
C TRP A 67 9.82 -8.33 0.24
N TYR A 68 10.02 -7.85 1.46
CA TYR A 68 10.84 -8.53 2.46
C TYR A 68 10.23 -9.87 2.92
N ALA A 69 8.89 -9.97 2.99
CA ALA A 69 8.16 -11.22 3.24
C ALA A 69 8.38 -12.24 2.13
N TRP A 70 8.40 -11.80 0.86
CA TRP A 70 8.65 -12.69 -0.25
C TRP A 70 10.11 -13.19 -0.31
N LYS A 71 11.07 -12.33 0.05
CA LYS A 71 12.49 -12.67 0.19
C LYS A 71 12.79 -13.64 1.35
N GLY A 72 11.83 -13.84 2.26
CA GLY A 72 11.98 -14.76 3.39
C GLY A 72 12.80 -14.17 4.54
N GLU A 73 13.01 -12.85 4.59
CA GLU A 73 13.73 -12.22 5.72
C GLU A 73 12.95 -12.38 7.04
N TYR A 74 11.63 -12.59 6.98
CA TYR A 74 10.77 -12.90 8.13
C TYR A 74 10.70 -14.41 8.49
N ASP A 75 11.48 -15.28 7.82
CA ASP A 75 11.56 -16.69 8.21
C ASP A 75 12.44 -16.89 9.45
N VAL A 76 13.40 -16.00 9.69
CA VAL A 76 14.30 -16.02 10.85
C VAL A 76 13.66 -15.26 12.02
N ILE A 77 12.64 -15.87 12.64
CA ILE A 77 12.25 -15.46 13.99
C ILE A 77 13.10 -16.33 14.91
N ALA A 78 14.13 -15.75 15.55
CA ALA A 78 14.88 -16.43 16.59
C ALA A 78 13.88 -16.86 17.68
N ARG A 79 13.46 -18.13 17.67
CA ARG A 79 12.80 -18.75 18.82
C ARG A 79 13.89 -19.10 19.83
N ASP A 80 14.48 -18.07 20.42
CA ASP A 80 15.39 -18.23 21.53
C ASP A 80 14.61 -18.02 22.83
N SER A 81 13.74 -18.99 23.13
CA SER A 81 13.13 -19.12 24.45
C SER A 81 12.90 -20.58 24.86
N GLU A 82 13.54 -21.54 24.18
CA GLU A 82 13.39 -22.98 24.47
C GLU A 82 14.71 -23.63 24.93
N HIS A 83 15.74 -22.83 25.23
CA HIS A 83 17.03 -23.29 25.77
C HIS A 83 17.28 -22.85 27.24
N LEU A 84 16.23 -22.58 28.02
CA LEU A 84 16.33 -22.27 29.46
C LEU A 84 15.74 -23.37 30.38
N SER A 85 15.89 -24.65 30.03
CA SER A 85 15.61 -25.76 30.96
C SER A 85 16.58 -26.92 30.80
#